data_AF-A0A357A5V1-F1
#
_entry.id   AF-A0A357A5V1-F1
#
_cell.length_a   1.000
_cell.length_b   1.000
_cell.length_c   1.000
_cell.angle_alpha   90.00
_cell.angle_beta   90.00
_cell.angle_gamma   90.00
#
_symmetry.space_group_name_H-M   'P 1'
#
loop_
_entity.id
_entity.type
_entity.pdbx_description
1 polymer ?
#
loop_
_entity_poly.entity_id
_entity_poly.type
_entity_poly.pdbx_seq_one_letter_code
_entity_poly.pdbx_strand_id
1 'polypeptide(L)' 'MKQAEIRKNGYKALTDSLGVVGMLRFLQQLEVGSGDYTLERHQASVPTLEEFQQFTHTVYKP' A
#
# COMPACT_ATOMS: atom_id res chain seq x y z
N MET A 1 -10.68 -14.37 -0.22
CA MET A 1 -11.13 -12.99 -0.02
C MET A 1 -10.21 -12.06 -0.80
N LYS A 2 -10.77 -11.09 -1.52
CA LYS A 2 -9.99 -10.05 -2.20
C LYS A 2 -9.34 -9.14 -1.15
N GLN A 3 -8.21 -8.52 -1.47
CA GLN A 3 -7.51 -7.62 -0.54
C GLN A 3 -8.40 -6.48 -0.01
N ALA A 4 -9.33 -5.99 -0.85
CA ALA A 4 -10.31 -4.99 -0.45
C ALA A 4 -11.26 -5.49 0.66
N GLU A 5 -11.67 -6.76 0.61
CA GLU A 5 -12.56 -7.36 1.62
C GLU A 5 -11.83 -7.53 2.95
N ILE A 6 -10.55 -7.95 2.92
CA ILE A 6 -9.73 -8.07 4.12
C ILE A 6 -9.59 -6.71 4.82
N ARG A 7 -9.27 -5.64 4.06
CA ARG A 7 -9.18 -4.29 4.63
C ARG A 7 -10.50 -3.81 5.23
N LYS A 8 -11.62 -4.02 4.52
CA LYS A 8 -12.95 -3.65 5.00
C LYS A 8 -13.28 -4.35 6.32
N ASN A 9 -13.02 -5.65 6.41
CA ASN A 9 -13.27 -6.43 7.60
C ASN A 9 -12.37 -6.00 8.77
N GLY A 10 -11.09 -5.68 8.50
CA GLY A 10 -10.16 -5.16 9.49
C GLY A 10 -10.61 -3.81 10.07
N TYR A 11 -10.99 -2.85 9.22
CA TYR A 11 -11.51 -1.56 9.69
C TYR A 11 -12.78 -1.70 10.50
N LYS A 12 -13.69 -2.60 10.10
CA LYS A 12 -14.90 -2.88 10.86
C LYS A 12 -14.57 -3.44 12.25
N ALA A 13 -13.71 -4.46 12.33
CA ALA A 13 -13.31 -5.04 13.62
C ALA A 13 -12.65 -4.02 14.55
N LEU A 14 -11.76 -3.18 14.03
CA LEU A 14 -11.12 -2.12 14.81
C LEU A 14 -12.10 -1.05 15.27
N THR A 15 -13.04 -0.65 14.41
CA THR A 15 -14.06 0.34 14.76
C THR A 15 -15.02 -0.21 15.81
N ASP A 16 -15.45 -1.46 15.68
CA ASP A 16 -16.35 -2.12 16.64
C ASP A 16 -15.68 -2.25 18.03
N SER A 17 -14.36 -2.48 18.08
CA SER A 17 -13.62 -2.64 19.34
C SER A 17 -13.17 -1.34 19.99
N LEU A 18 -12.78 -0.33 19.21
CA LEU A 18 -12.10 0.87 19.71
C LEU A 18 -12.92 2.16 19.51
N GLY A 19 -14.03 2.07 18.78
CA GLY A 19 -14.70 3.24 18.22
C GLY A 19 -13.87 3.93 17.12
N VAL A 20 -14.49 4.87 16.41
CA VAL A 20 -13.86 5.57 15.28
C VAL A 20 -12.59 6.31 15.70
N VAL A 21 -12.63 7.00 16.85
CA VAL A 21 -11.47 7.78 17.36
C VAL A 21 -10.34 6.86 17.82
N GLY A 22 -10.65 5.77 18.51
CA GLY A 22 -9.65 4.81 18.98
C GLY A 22 -8.98 4.07 17.83
N MET A 23 -9.75 3.67 16.81
CA MET A 23 -9.21 3.09 15.58
C MET A 23 -8.25 4.06 14.89
N LEU A 24 -8.62 5.34 14.70
CA LEU A 24 -7.72 6.31 14.04
C LEU A 24 -6.40 6.48 14.80
N ARG A 25 -6.46 6.58 16.14
CA ARG A 25 -5.25 6.66 16.99
C ARG A 25 -4.40 5.39 16.89
N PHE A 26 -5.03 4.21 16.87
CA PHE A 26 -4.33 2.94 16.68
C PHE A 26 -3.61 2.89 15.33
N LEU A 27 -4.27 3.29 14.25
CA LEU A 27 -3.66 3.32 12.92
C LEU A 27 -2.51 4.34 12.83
N GLN A 28 -2.59 5.46 13.56
CA GLN A 28 -1.51 6.45 13.66
C GLN A 28 -0.27 5.92 14.41
N GLN A 29 -0.42 4.87 15.24
CA GLN A 29 0.70 4.22 15.91
C GLN A 29 1.43 3.23 15.01
N LEU A 30 0.78 2.78 13.92
CA LEU A 30 1.48 2.03 12.89
C LEU A 30 2.45 3.01 12.25
N GLU A 31 3.74 2.71 12.31
CA GLU A 31 4.77 3.60 11.80
C GLU A 31 4.46 4.00 10.36
N VAL A 32 4.65 5.29 10.07
CA VAL A 32 4.70 5.76 8.68
C VAL A 32 5.78 4.93 8.00
N GLY A 33 5.45 4.30 6.87
CA GLY A 33 6.40 3.47 6.13
C GLY A 33 7.74 4.19 5.99
N SER A 34 8.83 3.48 6.21
CA SER A 34 10.16 4.03 6.03
C SER A 34 10.46 4.22 4.54
N GLY A 35 11.30 5.21 4.25
CA GLY A 35 11.76 5.51 2.91
C GLY A 35 11.71 7.00 2.61
N ASP A 36 12.76 7.51 1.98
CA ASP A 36 12.76 8.86 1.43
C ASP A 36 12.46 8.73 -0.06
N TYR A 37 11.17 8.77 -0.41
CA TYR A 37 10.76 8.66 -1.81
C TYR A 37 11.48 9.68 -2.71
N THR A 38 11.80 10.87 -2.18
CA THR A 38 12.52 11.89 -2.95
C THR A 38 13.92 11.41 -3.26
N LEU A 39 14.67 11.00 -2.24
CA LEU A 39 16.03 10.47 -2.39
C LEU A 39 16.06 9.21 -3.25
N GLU A 40 15.20 8.24 -2.95
CA GLU A 40 15.12 6.96 -3.65
C GLU A 40 14.74 7.15 -5.12
N ARG A 41 13.82 8.06 -5.42
CA ARG A 41 13.44 8.38 -6.80
C ARG A 41 14.58 9.04 -7.59
N HIS A 42 15.41 9.85 -6.94
CA HIS A 42 16.60 10.44 -7.56
C HIS A 42 17.71 9.42 -7.81
N GLN A 43 17.80 8.38 -6.99
CA GLN A 43 18.77 7.29 -7.14
C GLN A 43 18.30 6.21 -8.12
N ALA A 44 17.00 6.05 -8.31
CA ALA A 44 16.42 5.09 -9.24
C ALA A 44 16.70 5.49 -10.70
N SER A 45 17.15 4.53 -11.51
CA SER A 45 17.18 4.69 -12.96
C SER A 45 15.76 4.85 -13.49
N VAL A 46 15.58 5.76 -14.44
CA VAL A 46 14.32 5.85 -15.19
C VAL A 46 14.25 4.61 -16.08
N PRO A 47 13.22 3.75 -15.93
CA PRO A 47 13.10 2.59 -16.79
C PRO A 47 12.85 3.03 -18.24
N THR A 48 13.45 2.30 -19.16
CA THR A 48 13.19 2.40 -20.60
C THR A 48 11.77 1.94 -20.93
N LEU A 49 11.29 2.30 -22.12
CA LEU A 49 9.98 1.87 -22.59
C LEU A 49 9.90 0.34 -22.68
N GLU A 50 11.00 -0.29 -23.08
CA GLU A 50 11.15 -1.75 -23.18
C GLU A 50 11.04 -2.42 -21.80
N GLU A 51 11.70 -1.88 -20.77
CA GLU A 51 11.61 -2.37 -19.39
C GLU A 51 10.19 -2.22 -18.82
N PHE A 52 9.52 -1.10 -19.13
CA PHE A 52 8.13 -0.88 -18.72
C PHE A 52 7.17 -1.89 -19.36
N GLN A 53 7.37 -2.20 -20.64
CA GLN A 53 6.57 -3.19 -21.37
C GLN A 53 6.68 -4.59 -20.75
N GLN A 54 7.87 -5.00 -20.29
CA GLN A 54 8.07 -6.29 -19.60
C GLN A 54 7.30 -6.38 -18.26
N PHE A 55 7.22 -5.27 -17.52
CA PHE A 55 6.49 -5.20 -16.25
C PHE A 55 4.97 -5.34 -16.47
N THR A 56 4.43 -4.71 -17.51
CA THR A 56 2.99 -4.79 -17.82
C THR A 56 2.60 -6.14 -18.44
N HIS A 57 3.51 -6.80 -19.16
CA HIS A 57 3.25 -8.10 -19.79
C HIS A 57 3.19 -9.26 -18.78
N THR A 58 3.92 -9.18 -17.66
CA THR A 58 3.84 -10.20 -16.59
C THR A 58 2.54 -10.11 -15.77
N VAL A 59 1.88 -8.95 -15.75
CA VAL A 59 0.62 -8.74 -15.03
C VAL A 59 -0.61 -9.04 -15.90
N TYR A 60 -0.46 -9.05 -17.23
CA TYR A 60 -1.53 -9.38 -18.17
C TYR A 60 -1.21 -10.67 -18.95
N LYS A 61 -1.25 -11.80 -18.24
CA LYS A 61 -1.36 -13.13 -18.86
C LYS A 61 -2.82 -13.58 -18.73
N PRO A 62 -3.58 -13.79 -19.83
CA PRO A 62 -4.88 -14.43 -19.76
C PRO A 62 -4.77 -15.88 -19.26
#